data_AF-A0A663MJX5-F1
#
_entry.id   AF-A0A663MJX5-F1
#
_cell.length_a   1.000
_cell.length_b   1.000
_cell.length_c   1.000
_cell.angle_alpha   90.00
_cell.angle_beta   90.00
_cell.angle_gamma   90.00
#
_symmetry.space_group_name_H-M   'P 1'
#
loop_
_entity.id
_entity.type
_entity.pdbx_description
1 polymer ?
#
loop_
_entity_poly.entity_id
_entity_poly.type
_entity_poly.pdbx_seq_one_letter_code
_entity_poly.pdbx_strand_id
1 'polypeptide(L)'
;MAAPEPRRGSPLPGRCAYFVERKKRFCKMIPAPGRRFCGEHGQQEQENDRKRIPCPLDPKHTVYEDQLQKHLKKCNSREKPKPVYFVQDINAGLKDVAEIPEKTVPISSLSKEELKNLIIKVKKASNGLELDLKEQILSHQALQEALNDPKNGESAFKHLKQQASILGNMEKLHLLGPGRCFVEFGAGRGKLSHWVDVALQNVENVQFLLVERATTRFKVDGKHKRRDSVFERLQVDIQHLCLSKLLLGL
;
A
#
# COMPACT_ATOMS: atom_id res chain seq x y z
N MET A 1 6.62 -32.49 34.15
CA MET A 1 7.61 -31.42 34.38
C MET A 1 7.32 -30.29 33.42
N ALA A 2 6.92 -29.12 33.92
CA ALA A 2 6.59 -27.96 33.08
C ALA A 2 7.87 -27.37 32.47
N ALA A 3 7.82 -27.01 31.20
CA ALA A 3 8.93 -26.38 30.48
C ALA A 3 9.30 -25.02 31.12
N PRO A 4 10.59 -24.64 31.18
CA PRO A 4 11.00 -23.37 31.75
C PRO A 4 10.48 -22.21 30.89
N GLU A 5 9.87 -21.20 31.53
CA GLU A 5 9.46 -19.98 30.83
C GLU A 5 10.67 -19.28 30.19
N PRO A 6 10.56 -18.77 28.95
CA PRO A 6 11.65 -18.01 28.34
C PRO A 6 11.92 -16.74 29.13
N ARG A 7 13.18 -16.56 29.58
CA ARG A 7 13.64 -15.36 30.29
C ARG A 7 13.31 -14.12 29.46
N ARG A 8 12.30 -13.34 29.87
CA ARG A 8 11.99 -12.06 29.25
C ARG A 8 13.18 -11.13 29.55
N GLY A 9 13.83 -10.60 28.51
CA GLY A 9 14.89 -9.59 28.67
C GLY A 9 14.38 -8.33 29.40
N SER A 10 15.24 -7.34 29.62
CA SER A 10 14.81 -6.04 30.16
C SER A 10 14.37 -5.10 29.02
N PRO A 11 13.46 -4.14 29.28
CA PRO A 11 13.17 -3.07 28.35
C PRO A 11 14.42 -2.20 28.13
N LEU A 12 14.58 -1.68 26.92
CA LEU A 12 15.66 -0.75 26.60
C LEU A 12 15.55 0.53 27.46
N PRO A 13 16.67 1.14 27.91
CA PRO A 13 16.64 2.39 28.64
C PRO A 13 15.84 3.48 27.92
N GLY A 14 14.96 4.20 28.65
CA GLY A 14 14.11 5.25 28.08
C GLY A 14 13.02 4.74 27.11
N ARG A 15 12.65 3.46 27.18
CA ARG A 15 11.58 2.85 26.39
C ARG A 15 10.52 2.21 27.29
N CYS A 16 9.33 2.08 26.74
CA CYS A 16 8.17 1.52 27.42
C CYS A 16 8.41 0.10 27.92
N ALA A 17 8.12 -0.14 29.20
CA ALA A 17 8.30 -1.43 29.86
C ALA A 17 7.26 -2.51 29.49
N TYR A 18 6.30 -2.21 28.60
CA TYR A 18 5.26 -3.15 28.20
C TYR A 18 5.80 -4.23 27.25
N PHE A 19 5.53 -5.51 27.54
CA PHE A 19 5.92 -6.63 26.69
C PHE A 19 4.81 -6.96 25.69
N VAL A 20 5.09 -6.79 24.39
CA VAL A 20 4.13 -7.08 23.31
C VAL A 20 4.19 -8.56 22.97
N GLU A 21 3.29 -9.36 23.53
CA GLU A 21 3.31 -10.83 23.39
C GLU A 21 3.29 -11.31 21.94
N ARG A 22 2.43 -10.72 21.10
CA ARG A 22 2.35 -11.03 19.66
C ARG A 22 3.69 -10.82 18.93
N LYS A 23 4.50 -9.87 19.37
CA LYS A 23 5.78 -9.51 18.73
C LYS A 23 6.99 -10.03 19.51
N LYS A 24 6.77 -10.75 20.62
CA LYS A 24 7.78 -11.30 21.54
C LYS A 24 8.91 -10.30 21.87
N ARG A 25 8.54 -9.03 22.10
CA ARG A 25 9.50 -7.94 22.40
C ARG A 25 8.86 -6.83 23.23
N PHE A 26 9.69 -6.07 23.94
CA PHE A 26 9.25 -4.83 24.61
C PHE A 26 8.84 -3.75 23.61
N CYS A 27 7.88 -2.93 24.02
CA CYS A 27 7.42 -1.77 23.29
C CYS A 27 8.58 -0.77 23.10
N LYS A 28 8.78 -0.31 21.86
CA LYS A 28 9.85 0.64 21.51
C LYS A 28 9.41 2.10 21.60
N MET A 29 8.21 2.37 22.11
CA MET A 29 7.71 3.74 22.27
C MET A 29 8.36 4.40 23.49
N ILE A 30 8.49 5.72 23.44
CA ILE A 30 9.11 6.54 24.48
C ILE A 30 8.05 6.90 25.53
N PRO A 31 8.27 6.58 26.82
CA PRO A 31 7.44 7.09 27.92
C PRO A 31 7.57 8.60 28.09
N ALA A 32 6.58 9.23 28.70
CA ALA A 32 6.75 10.61 29.18
C ALA A 32 7.80 10.64 30.31
N PRO A 33 8.46 11.78 30.57
CA PRO A 33 9.42 11.90 31.68
C PRO A 33 8.83 11.37 32.99
N GLY A 34 9.58 10.50 33.69
CA GLY A 34 9.15 9.88 34.94
C GLY A 34 8.19 8.69 34.82
N ARG A 35 7.73 8.33 33.62
CA ARG A 35 6.79 7.22 33.39
C ARG A 35 7.52 5.95 32.92
N ARG A 36 7.00 4.77 33.27
CA ARG A 36 7.52 3.45 32.85
C ARG A 36 6.90 2.99 31.53
N PHE A 37 5.69 3.43 31.21
CA PHE A 37 4.98 3.05 29.98
C PHE A 37 4.73 4.23 29.02
N CYS A 38 4.60 3.94 27.72
CA CYS A 38 4.21 4.95 26.73
C CYS A 38 2.74 5.32 26.85
N GLY A 39 2.32 6.39 26.17
CA GLY A 39 0.92 6.86 26.22
C GLY A 39 -0.15 5.82 25.86
N GLU A 40 0.19 4.77 25.09
CA GLU A 40 -0.74 3.67 24.77
C GLU A 40 -0.78 2.56 25.83
N HIS A 41 0.31 2.33 26.59
CA HIS A 41 0.37 1.30 27.63
C HIS A 41 0.38 1.87 29.06
N GLY A 42 0.24 3.20 29.20
CA GLY A 42 0.24 3.93 30.47
C GLY A 42 -0.89 3.56 31.43
N GLN A 43 -1.91 2.85 30.95
CA GLN A 43 -3.02 2.33 31.79
C GLN A 43 -2.56 1.30 32.84
N GLN A 44 -1.36 0.72 32.67
CA GLN A 44 -0.80 -0.21 33.66
C GLN A 44 -0.20 0.50 34.89
N GLU A 45 0.00 1.82 34.82
CA GLU A 45 0.31 2.63 35.99
C GLU A 45 -1.01 3.11 36.59
N GLN A 46 -1.30 2.70 37.83
CA GLN A 46 -2.49 3.06 38.59
C GLN A 46 -2.62 4.59 38.88
N GLU A 47 -1.68 5.41 38.40
CA GLU A 47 -1.59 6.85 38.66
C GLU A 47 -2.15 7.74 37.53
N ASN A 48 -3.13 7.26 36.77
CA ASN A 48 -3.85 8.10 35.81
C ASN A 48 -5.35 7.82 35.89
N ASP A 49 -6.08 8.70 36.60
CA ASP A 49 -7.55 8.76 36.60
C ASP A 49 -8.17 9.06 35.23
N ARG A 50 -7.34 9.25 34.19
CA ARG A 50 -7.77 9.53 32.83
C ARG A 50 -8.27 8.25 32.16
N LYS A 51 -9.58 8.07 32.18
CA LYS A 51 -10.28 6.99 31.49
C LYS A 51 -10.05 7.04 29.98
N ARG A 52 -9.62 5.92 29.39
CA ARG A 52 -9.64 5.70 27.93
C ARG A 52 -10.85 4.86 27.56
N ILE A 53 -11.49 5.23 26.46
CA ILE A 53 -12.63 4.53 25.87
C ILE A 53 -12.27 4.07 24.45
N PRO A 54 -12.86 2.99 23.93
CA PRO A 54 -12.79 2.66 22.50
C PRO A 54 -13.27 3.85 21.67
N CYS A 55 -12.61 4.12 20.55
CA CYS A 55 -13.05 5.18 19.64
C CYS A 55 -14.41 4.80 19.03
N PRO A 56 -15.41 5.71 19.05
CA PRO A 56 -16.73 5.42 18.50
C PRO A 56 -16.74 5.31 16.96
N LEU A 57 -15.70 5.81 16.28
CA LEU A 57 -15.54 5.68 14.82
C LEU A 57 -14.79 4.40 14.41
N ASP A 58 -14.01 3.80 15.31
CA ASP A 58 -13.27 2.55 15.07
C ASP A 58 -12.85 1.92 16.40
N PRO A 59 -13.51 0.84 16.85
CA PRO A 59 -13.20 0.18 18.12
C PRO A 59 -11.80 -0.43 18.20
N LYS A 60 -11.03 -0.49 17.10
CA LYS A 60 -9.67 -1.04 17.07
C LYS A 60 -8.64 -0.14 17.76
N HIS A 61 -8.96 1.11 18.08
CA HIS A 61 -8.10 1.99 18.89
C HIS A 61 -8.87 2.66 20.02
N THR A 62 -8.12 3.14 21.02
CA THR A 62 -8.66 3.82 22.20
C THR A 62 -8.24 5.29 22.26
N VAL A 63 -9.02 6.10 22.97
CA VAL A 63 -8.81 7.53 23.14
C VAL A 63 -9.13 7.91 24.59
N TYR A 64 -8.49 8.95 25.12
CA TYR A 64 -8.92 9.47 26.42
C TYR A 64 -10.30 10.11 26.30
N GLU A 65 -11.18 9.80 27.25
CA GLU A 65 -12.57 10.26 27.29
C GLU A 65 -12.65 11.80 27.25
N ASP A 66 -11.80 12.46 28.04
CA ASP A 66 -11.64 13.93 28.08
C ASP A 66 -11.13 14.55 26.77
N GLN A 67 -10.52 13.76 25.88
CA GLN A 67 -10.00 14.20 24.59
C GLN A 67 -10.82 13.70 23.40
N LEU A 68 -11.94 13.01 23.63
CA LEU A 68 -12.75 12.41 22.57
C LEU A 68 -13.11 13.44 21.50
N GLN A 69 -13.60 14.61 21.88
CA GLN A 69 -14.00 15.66 20.93
C GLN A 69 -12.84 16.16 20.05
N LYS A 70 -11.65 16.32 20.64
CA LYS A 70 -10.44 16.68 19.87
C LYS A 70 -10.00 15.53 18.96
N HIS A 71 -10.17 14.28 19.40
CA HIS A 71 -9.85 13.11 18.60
C HIS A 71 -10.79 12.97 17.39
N LEU A 72 -12.11 13.09 17.56
CA LEU A 72 -13.08 12.92 16.48
C LEU A 72 -12.78 13.84 15.28
N LYS A 73 -12.27 15.05 15.54
CA LYS A 73 -11.84 16.00 14.49
C LYS A 73 -10.61 15.57 13.68
N LYS A 74 -9.80 14.64 14.18
CA LYS A 74 -8.54 14.18 13.55
C LYS A 74 -8.46 12.66 13.39
N CYS A 75 -9.53 11.94 13.71
CA CYS A 75 -9.56 10.49 13.63
C CYS A 75 -9.40 10.07 12.16
N ASN A 76 -8.50 9.10 11.91
CA ASN A 76 -8.31 8.57 10.56
C ASN A 76 -9.53 7.80 10.06
N SER A 77 -10.35 7.28 10.98
CA SER A 77 -11.59 6.54 10.69
C SER A 77 -12.80 7.46 10.52
N ARG A 78 -12.63 8.79 10.61
CA ARG A 78 -13.69 9.74 10.28
C ARG A 78 -13.97 9.71 8.79
N GLU A 79 -15.25 9.67 8.42
CA GLU A 79 -15.68 9.83 7.03
C GLU A 79 -15.23 11.20 6.50
N LYS A 80 -14.45 11.17 5.40
CA LYS A 80 -14.03 12.39 4.70
C LYS A 80 -15.07 12.71 3.63
N PRO A 81 -15.28 14.00 3.29
CA PRO A 81 -16.07 14.36 2.12
C PRO A 81 -15.57 13.60 0.90
N LYS A 82 -16.50 12.94 0.21
CA LYS A 82 -16.20 12.19 -1.01
C LYS A 82 -15.86 13.20 -2.12
N PRO A 83 -14.71 13.06 -2.79
CA PRO A 83 -14.32 13.98 -3.86
C PRO A 83 -15.23 13.83 -5.09
N VAL A 84 -15.22 14.81 -6.00
CA VAL A 84 -16.08 14.82 -7.21
C VAL A 84 -15.90 13.61 -8.12
N TYR A 85 -14.68 13.04 -8.13
CA TYR A 85 -14.33 11.85 -8.89
C TYR A 85 -14.72 10.53 -8.19
N PHE A 86 -15.38 10.59 -7.03
CA PHE A 86 -15.93 9.43 -6.36
C PHE A 86 -17.33 9.11 -6.89
N VAL A 87 -17.50 7.94 -7.51
CA VAL A 87 -18.79 7.35 -7.84
C VAL A 87 -18.83 5.96 -7.27
N GLN A 88 -19.73 5.73 -6.31
CA GLN A 88 -19.81 4.46 -5.59
C GLN A 88 -20.01 3.29 -6.57
N ASP A 89 -19.19 2.25 -6.38
CA ASP A 89 -19.19 0.99 -7.12
C ASP A 89 -19.18 1.06 -8.66
N ILE A 90 -18.73 2.18 -9.25
CA ILE A 90 -18.72 2.36 -10.71
C ILE A 90 -17.86 1.31 -11.43
N ASN A 91 -16.79 0.83 -10.78
CA ASN A 91 -15.90 -0.19 -11.33
C ASN A 91 -15.97 -1.53 -10.55
N ALA A 92 -17.02 -1.75 -9.75
CA ALA A 92 -17.16 -2.94 -8.91
C ALA A 92 -17.62 -4.20 -9.67
N GLY A 93 -17.96 -4.07 -10.95
CA GLY A 93 -18.55 -5.15 -11.75
C GLY A 93 -20.06 -5.24 -11.58
N LEU A 94 -20.67 -6.32 -12.10
CA LEU A 94 -22.10 -6.55 -12.08
C LEU A 94 -22.58 -6.93 -10.66
N LYS A 95 -23.59 -6.22 -10.15
CA LYS A 95 -24.18 -6.46 -8.81
C LYS A 95 -24.93 -7.78 -8.70
N ASP A 96 -25.37 -8.34 -9.82
CA ASP A 96 -26.25 -9.52 -9.87
C ASP A 96 -25.49 -10.85 -9.96
N VAL A 97 -24.15 -10.83 -9.95
CA VAL A 97 -23.38 -12.06 -9.75
C VAL A 97 -23.37 -12.29 -8.26
N ALA A 98 -24.24 -13.19 -7.77
CA ALA A 98 -24.26 -13.62 -6.38
C ALA A 98 -22.82 -13.77 -5.87
N GLU A 99 -22.45 -13.01 -4.83
CA GLU A 99 -21.13 -13.13 -4.21
C GLU A 99 -20.92 -14.60 -3.88
N ILE A 100 -20.14 -15.29 -4.72
CA ILE A 100 -19.76 -16.66 -4.44
C ILE A 100 -18.86 -16.52 -3.21
N PRO A 101 -19.22 -17.07 -2.04
CA PRO A 101 -18.38 -16.93 -0.87
C PRO A 101 -16.99 -17.41 -1.25
N GLU A 102 -15.98 -16.52 -1.19
CA GLU A 102 -14.60 -16.85 -1.52
C GLU A 102 -14.06 -17.85 -0.47
N LYS A 103 -14.41 -19.13 -0.64
CA LYS A 103 -13.79 -20.22 0.08
C LYS A 103 -12.45 -20.49 -0.57
N THR A 104 -11.43 -19.79 -0.11
CA THR A 104 -10.05 -20.14 -0.42
C THR A 104 -9.73 -21.48 0.27
N VAL A 105 -9.60 -22.53 -0.54
CA VAL A 105 -9.14 -23.85 -0.07
C VAL A 105 -7.73 -24.10 -0.64
N PRO A 106 -6.81 -24.68 0.14
CA PRO A 106 -5.52 -25.12 -0.39
C PRO A 106 -5.72 -26.13 -1.53
N ILE A 107 -4.88 -26.08 -2.56
CA ILE A 107 -4.92 -27.09 -3.63
C ILE A 107 -4.75 -28.51 -3.05
N SER A 108 -3.97 -28.65 -1.99
CA SER A 108 -3.73 -29.92 -1.29
C SER A 108 -4.96 -30.49 -0.59
N SER A 109 -6.00 -29.70 -0.34
CA SER A 109 -7.26 -30.20 0.24
C SER A 109 -8.25 -30.70 -0.80
N LEU A 110 -7.94 -30.58 -2.10
CA LEU A 110 -8.79 -31.06 -3.19
C LEU A 110 -8.52 -32.54 -3.47
N SER A 111 -9.58 -33.30 -3.70
CA SER A 111 -9.47 -34.67 -4.21
C SER A 111 -8.88 -34.69 -5.62
N LYS A 112 -8.40 -35.88 -6.05
CA LYS A 112 -7.88 -36.07 -7.41
C LYS A 112 -8.94 -35.76 -8.48
N GLU A 113 -10.20 -36.06 -8.20
CA GLU A 113 -11.32 -35.84 -9.13
C GLU A 113 -11.65 -34.35 -9.27
N GLU A 114 -11.71 -33.61 -8.16
CA GLU A 114 -11.88 -32.16 -8.18
C GLU A 114 -10.74 -31.46 -8.93
N LEU A 115 -9.51 -31.89 -8.70
CA LEU A 115 -8.34 -31.35 -9.39
C LEU A 115 -8.39 -31.64 -10.90
N LYS A 116 -8.78 -32.86 -11.31
CA LYS A 116 -8.99 -33.19 -12.73
C LYS A 116 -10.06 -32.31 -13.36
N ASN A 117 -11.18 -32.10 -12.68
CA ASN A 117 -12.27 -31.24 -13.16
C ASN A 117 -11.81 -29.79 -13.30
N LEU A 118 -11.02 -29.28 -12.36
CA LEU A 118 -10.43 -27.94 -12.44
C LEU A 118 -9.50 -27.81 -13.64
N ILE A 119 -8.63 -28.80 -13.87
CA ILE A 119 -7.73 -28.84 -15.04
C ILE A 119 -8.54 -28.81 -16.34
N ILE A 120 -9.62 -29.58 -16.45
CA ILE A 120 -10.49 -29.59 -17.63
C ILE A 120 -11.11 -28.20 -17.86
N LYS A 121 -11.62 -27.55 -16.80
CA LYS A 121 -12.17 -26.19 -16.88
C LYS A 121 -11.13 -25.19 -17.37
N VAL A 122 -9.93 -25.19 -16.79
CA VAL A 122 -8.83 -24.30 -17.20
C VAL A 122 -8.46 -24.53 -18.65
N LYS A 123 -8.26 -25.79 -19.07
CA LYS A 123 -7.95 -26.15 -20.47
C LYS A 123 -9.03 -25.69 -21.45
N LYS A 124 -10.31 -25.85 -21.07
CA LYS A 124 -11.44 -25.39 -21.89
C LYS A 124 -11.46 -23.87 -22.00
N ALA A 125 -11.23 -23.16 -20.89
CA ALA A 125 -11.18 -21.70 -20.87
C ALA A 125 -9.97 -21.15 -21.64
N SER A 126 -8.85 -21.88 -21.68
CA SER A 126 -7.68 -21.53 -22.48
C SER A 126 -7.77 -21.95 -23.94
N ASN A 127 -8.76 -22.76 -24.32
CA ASN A 127 -8.88 -23.23 -25.69
C ASN A 127 -9.24 -22.05 -26.62
N GLY A 128 -8.46 -21.85 -27.67
CA GLY A 128 -8.60 -20.71 -28.58
C GLY A 128 -7.89 -19.42 -28.11
N LEU A 129 -7.24 -19.42 -26.93
CA LEU A 129 -6.26 -18.40 -26.60
C LEU A 129 -4.94 -18.73 -27.33
N GLU A 130 -4.84 -18.36 -28.62
CA GLU A 130 -3.56 -18.33 -29.31
C GLU A 130 -2.70 -17.21 -28.71
N LEU A 131 -1.88 -17.57 -27.73
CA LEU A 131 -1.01 -16.64 -27.04
C LEU A 131 0.46 -17.02 -27.31
N ASP A 132 0.99 -16.55 -28.45
CA ASP A 132 2.44 -16.41 -28.61
C ASP A 132 2.91 -15.19 -27.80
N LEU A 133 2.93 -15.35 -26.47
CA LEU A 133 3.45 -14.34 -25.55
C LEU A 133 4.98 -14.37 -25.64
N LYS A 134 5.53 -13.57 -26.55
CA LYS A 134 6.97 -13.36 -26.62
C LYS A 134 7.45 -12.66 -25.35
N GLU A 135 8.26 -13.36 -24.58
CA GLU A 135 8.91 -12.78 -23.41
C GLU A 135 9.86 -11.66 -23.87
N GLN A 136 9.64 -10.46 -23.33
CA GLN A 136 10.46 -9.30 -23.64
C GLN A 136 10.89 -8.61 -22.34
N ILE A 137 12.13 -8.90 -21.93
CA ILE A 137 12.77 -8.25 -20.79
C ILE A 137 13.74 -7.21 -21.33
N LEU A 138 13.38 -5.94 -21.18
CA LEU A 138 14.26 -4.82 -21.50
C LEU A 138 14.81 -4.19 -20.22
N SER A 139 15.63 -3.18 -20.36
CA SER A 139 16.08 -2.34 -19.25
C SER A 139 16.18 -0.90 -19.73
N HIS A 140 15.91 0.05 -18.85
CA HIS A 140 15.95 1.47 -19.16
C HIS A 140 17.11 2.16 -18.44
N GLN A 141 17.78 3.09 -19.13
CA GLN A 141 18.93 3.85 -18.61
C GLN A 141 18.65 4.50 -17.24
N ALA A 142 17.46 5.06 -17.06
CA ALA A 142 17.04 5.76 -15.84
C ALA A 142 17.21 4.94 -14.54
N LEU A 143 17.24 3.61 -14.61
CA LEU A 143 17.40 2.74 -13.43
C LEU A 143 18.80 2.13 -13.30
N GLN A 144 19.73 2.39 -14.23
CA GLN A 144 21.04 1.72 -14.25
C GLN A 144 21.83 1.93 -12.96
N GLU A 145 21.92 3.16 -12.46
CA GLU A 145 22.59 3.45 -11.19
C GLU A 145 21.91 2.72 -10.02
N ALA A 146 20.57 2.82 -9.94
CA ALA A 146 19.82 2.20 -8.88
C ALA A 146 19.90 0.67 -8.90
N LEU A 147 19.97 0.04 -10.07
CA LEU A 147 20.16 -1.41 -10.22
C LEU A 147 21.53 -1.86 -9.71
N ASN A 148 22.55 -1.02 -9.84
CA ASN A 148 23.93 -1.33 -9.47
C ASN A 148 24.29 -0.91 -8.04
N ASP A 149 23.36 -0.33 -7.27
CA ASP A 149 23.62 0.04 -5.87
C ASP A 149 23.80 -1.23 -5.01
N PRO A 150 25.00 -1.46 -4.42
CA PRO A 150 25.29 -2.64 -3.62
C PRO A 150 24.50 -2.67 -2.29
N LYS A 151 23.86 -1.57 -1.90
CA LYS A 151 23.01 -1.50 -0.70
C LYS A 151 21.62 -2.11 -0.92
N ASN A 152 21.26 -2.45 -2.15
CA ASN A 152 19.98 -3.09 -2.43
C ASN A 152 19.93 -4.52 -1.90
N GLY A 153 18.93 -4.81 -1.07
CA GLY A 153 18.54 -6.20 -0.79
C GLY A 153 17.80 -6.84 -1.97
N GLU A 154 17.68 -8.17 -1.97
CA GLU A 154 17.05 -8.96 -3.04
C GLU A 154 15.65 -8.47 -3.43
N SER A 155 14.81 -8.12 -2.45
CA SER A 155 13.47 -7.60 -2.69
C SER A 155 13.49 -6.26 -3.43
N ALA A 156 14.41 -5.36 -3.08
CA ALA A 156 14.55 -4.08 -3.77
C ALA A 156 15.04 -4.28 -5.20
N PHE A 157 16.03 -5.14 -5.38
CA PHE A 157 16.58 -5.48 -6.70
C PHE A 157 15.52 -6.07 -7.63
N LYS A 158 14.68 -7.00 -7.14
CA LYS A 158 13.54 -7.54 -7.89
C LYS A 158 12.61 -6.44 -8.41
N HIS A 159 12.20 -5.51 -7.55
CA HIS A 159 11.33 -4.41 -7.96
C HIS A 159 11.99 -3.48 -8.97
N LEU A 160 13.28 -3.17 -8.81
CA LEU A 160 14.02 -2.34 -9.75
C LEU A 160 14.12 -3.00 -11.12
N LYS A 161 14.43 -4.30 -11.20
CA LYS A 161 14.49 -5.04 -12.47
C LYS A 161 13.14 -5.03 -13.19
N GLN A 162 12.04 -5.22 -12.46
CA GLN A 162 10.69 -5.13 -13.01
C GLN A 162 10.39 -3.73 -13.57
N GLN A 163 10.70 -2.68 -12.80
CA GLN A 163 10.48 -1.29 -13.23
C GLN A 163 11.34 -0.92 -14.44
N ALA A 164 12.60 -1.33 -14.46
CA ALA A 164 13.50 -1.10 -15.58
C ALA A 164 12.99 -1.75 -16.87
N SER A 165 12.44 -2.97 -16.77
CA SER A 165 11.83 -3.65 -17.91
C SER A 165 10.56 -2.96 -18.40
N ILE A 166 9.68 -2.54 -17.49
CA ILE A 166 8.48 -1.76 -17.87
C ILE A 166 8.89 -0.51 -18.63
N LEU A 167 9.84 0.27 -18.12
CA LEU A 167 10.29 1.49 -18.78
C LEU A 167 10.99 1.23 -20.11
N GLY A 168 11.82 0.19 -20.22
CA GLY A 168 12.48 -0.15 -21.50
C GLY A 168 11.47 -0.54 -22.58
N ASN A 169 10.38 -1.22 -22.18
CA ASN A 169 9.26 -1.50 -23.07
C ASN A 169 8.49 -0.22 -23.45
N MET A 170 8.23 0.68 -22.49
CA MET A 170 7.58 1.96 -22.78
C MET A 170 8.39 2.82 -23.75
N GLU A 171 9.71 2.85 -23.60
CA GLU A 171 10.64 3.55 -24.50
C GLU A 171 10.61 2.95 -25.91
N LYS A 172 10.73 1.62 -26.03
CA LYS A 172 10.64 0.91 -27.32
C LYS A 172 9.31 1.17 -28.05
N LEU A 173 8.22 1.38 -27.29
CA LEU A 173 6.90 1.69 -27.82
C LEU A 173 6.65 3.20 -27.99
N HIS A 174 7.66 4.05 -27.78
CA HIS A 174 7.57 5.52 -27.87
C HIS A 174 6.47 6.12 -26.97
N LEU A 175 6.24 5.52 -25.80
CA LEU A 175 5.27 6.01 -24.81
C LEU A 175 5.86 7.06 -23.86
N LEU A 176 7.19 7.17 -23.84
CA LEU A 176 7.93 8.17 -23.06
C LEU A 176 8.14 9.43 -23.90
N GLY A 177 7.29 10.43 -23.72
CA GLY A 177 7.35 11.69 -24.49
C GLY A 177 6.44 12.79 -23.92
N PRO A 178 6.45 13.98 -24.55
CA PRO A 178 5.72 15.15 -24.06
C PRO A 178 4.21 15.03 -24.26
N GLY A 179 3.44 15.83 -23.51
CA GLY A 179 1.99 15.89 -23.63
C GLY A 179 1.30 14.59 -23.17
N ARG A 180 1.90 13.90 -22.20
CA ARG A 180 1.40 12.62 -21.68
C ARG A 180 0.98 12.75 -20.23
N CYS A 181 -0.12 12.07 -19.90
CA CYS A 181 -0.56 11.86 -18.52
C CYS A 181 -0.39 10.38 -18.17
N PHE A 182 0.44 10.09 -17.17
CA PHE A 182 0.68 8.75 -16.66
C PHE A 182 -0.19 8.51 -15.43
N VAL A 183 -1.08 7.51 -15.52
CA VAL A 183 -1.97 7.13 -14.43
C VAL A 183 -1.48 5.81 -13.80
N GLU A 184 -0.97 5.87 -12.57
CA GLU A 184 -0.53 4.70 -11.83
C GLU A 184 -1.65 4.23 -10.89
N PHE A 185 -2.34 3.17 -11.27
CA PHE A 185 -3.33 2.50 -10.44
C PHE A 185 -2.66 1.62 -9.39
N GLY A 186 -3.09 1.75 -8.12
CA GLY A 186 -2.46 1.02 -7.02
C GLY A 186 -1.03 1.50 -6.78
N ALA A 187 -0.82 2.82 -6.85
CA ALA A 187 0.50 3.41 -6.91
C ALA A 187 1.38 3.12 -5.68
N GLY A 188 0.82 2.70 -4.56
CA GLY A 188 1.58 2.35 -3.37
C GLY A 188 2.49 3.51 -2.93
N ARG A 189 3.81 3.32 -3.05
CA ARG A 189 4.82 4.34 -2.71
C ARG A 189 5.16 5.29 -3.87
N GLY A 190 4.58 5.12 -5.06
CA GLY A 190 4.77 5.95 -6.26
C GLY A 190 6.06 5.68 -7.02
N LYS A 191 6.67 4.49 -6.88
CA LYS A 191 8.00 4.23 -7.42
C LYS A 191 8.01 4.13 -8.94
N LEU A 192 6.97 3.58 -9.57
CA LEU A 192 6.96 3.47 -11.03
C LEU A 192 6.86 4.86 -11.67
N SER A 193 5.90 5.69 -11.25
CA SER A 193 5.79 7.08 -11.71
C SER A 193 7.07 7.88 -11.46
N HIS A 194 7.75 7.65 -10.34
CA HIS A 194 9.06 8.27 -10.09
C HIS A 194 10.12 7.90 -11.14
N TRP A 195 10.22 6.63 -11.52
CA TRP A 195 11.19 6.24 -12.55
C TRP A 195 10.81 6.75 -13.93
N VAL A 196 9.50 6.79 -14.25
CA VAL A 196 9.02 7.41 -15.50
C VAL A 196 9.39 8.90 -15.53
N ASP A 197 9.23 9.60 -14.41
CA ASP A 197 9.65 11.01 -14.27
C ASP A 197 11.16 11.20 -14.45
N VAL A 198 11.99 10.31 -13.89
CA VAL A 198 13.45 10.33 -14.11
C VAL A 198 13.79 10.07 -15.58
N ALA A 199 13.11 9.12 -16.23
CA ALA A 199 13.29 8.86 -17.66
C ALA A 199 12.90 10.07 -18.53
N LEU A 200 11.91 10.85 -18.08
CA LEU A 200 11.39 12.04 -18.73
C LEU A 200 12.00 13.34 -18.18
N GLN A 201 13.24 13.30 -17.69
CA GLN A 201 13.84 14.44 -17.00
C GLN A 201 13.93 15.72 -17.86
N ASN A 202 14.00 15.57 -19.19
CA ASN A 202 14.13 16.66 -20.16
C ASN A 202 12.88 16.83 -21.03
N VAL A 203 11.75 16.30 -20.58
CA VAL A 203 10.50 16.31 -21.35
C VAL A 203 9.49 17.22 -20.65
N GLU A 204 8.94 18.15 -21.39
CA GLU A 204 7.96 19.12 -20.92
C GLU A 204 6.52 18.57 -21.02
N ASN A 205 5.62 19.20 -20.27
CA ASN A 205 4.19 18.90 -20.28
C ASN A 205 3.89 17.43 -19.98
N VAL A 206 4.39 16.95 -18.83
CA VAL A 206 4.14 15.60 -18.34
C VAL A 206 3.35 15.65 -17.05
N GLN A 207 2.29 14.87 -16.97
CA GLN A 207 1.43 14.77 -15.79
C GLN A 207 1.47 13.36 -15.21
N PHE A 208 1.39 13.27 -13.89
CA PHE A 208 1.39 12.01 -13.15
C PHE A 208 0.23 11.99 -12.18
N LEU A 209 -0.65 11.00 -12.34
CA LEU A 209 -1.80 10.77 -11.48
C LEU A 209 -1.64 9.44 -10.73
N LEU A 210 -1.50 9.50 -9.42
CA LEU A 210 -1.25 8.34 -8.57
C LEU A 210 -2.53 7.98 -7.82
N VAL A 211 -3.13 6.84 -8.15
CA VAL A 211 -4.36 6.35 -7.52
C VAL A 211 -4.03 5.32 -6.46
N GLU A 212 -4.40 5.58 -5.21
CA GLU A 212 -4.13 4.67 -4.10
C GLU A 212 -5.20 4.80 -3.01
N ARG A 213 -5.75 3.66 -2.55
CA ARG A 213 -6.74 3.64 -1.46
C ARG A 213 -6.12 3.92 -0.09
N ALA A 214 -4.90 3.43 0.14
CA ALA A 214 -4.25 3.45 1.44
C ALA A 214 -3.32 4.64 1.65
N THR A 215 -3.21 5.10 2.90
CA THR A 215 -2.14 6.03 3.27
C THR A 215 -0.81 5.28 3.37
N THR A 216 0.00 5.33 2.32
CA THR A 216 1.33 4.70 2.30
C THR A 216 2.37 5.59 2.98
N ARG A 217 3.31 4.97 3.72
CA ARG A 217 4.48 5.66 4.28
C ARG A 217 5.64 5.59 3.29
N PHE A 218 6.59 6.53 3.39
CA PHE A 218 7.77 6.62 2.52
C PHE A 218 7.42 6.76 1.04
N LYS A 219 6.44 7.62 0.75
CA LYS A 219 6.08 8.00 -0.61
C LYS A 219 7.22 8.79 -1.23
N VAL A 220 7.47 8.56 -2.50
CA VAL A 220 8.49 9.32 -3.24
C VAL A 220 7.99 10.68 -3.71
N ASP A 221 6.72 11.00 -3.47
CA ASP A 221 6.06 12.29 -3.75
C ASP A 221 6.92 13.50 -3.35
N GLY A 222 7.61 13.43 -2.20
CA GLY A 222 8.48 14.52 -1.73
C GLY A 222 9.74 14.77 -2.57
N LYS A 223 10.09 13.85 -3.49
CA LYS A 223 11.16 13.99 -4.46
C LYS A 223 10.68 14.66 -5.76
N HIS A 224 9.37 14.73 -5.98
CA HIS A 224 8.77 15.31 -7.18
C HIS A 224 8.60 16.81 -7.00
N LYS A 225 9.65 17.57 -7.32
CA LYS A 225 9.67 19.03 -7.22
C LYS A 225 10.02 19.72 -8.54
N ARG A 226 10.00 18.97 -9.64
CA ARG A 226 10.36 19.52 -10.95
C ARG A 226 9.24 20.45 -11.42
N ARG A 227 9.62 21.51 -12.14
CA ARG A 227 8.67 22.53 -12.60
C ARG A 227 7.80 22.03 -13.75
N ASP A 228 8.36 21.13 -14.57
CA ASP A 228 7.77 20.69 -15.83
C ASP A 228 6.99 19.36 -15.72
N SER A 229 6.99 18.74 -14.54
CA SER A 229 6.16 17.58 -14.23
C SER A 229 5.20 17.86 -13.07
N VAL A 230 3.92 17.55 -13.30
CA VAL A 230 2.86 17.75 -12.31
C VAL A 230 2.49 16.41 -11.69
N PHE A 231 2.53 16.33 -10.36
CA PHE A 231 2.15 15.15 -9.60
C PHE A 231 0.89 15.40 -8.79
N GLU A 232 -0.12 14.57 -9.02
CA GLU A 232 -1.34 14.52 -8.22
C GLU A 232 -1.54 13.11 -7.67
N ARG A 233 -1.96 13.00 -6.40
CA ARG A 233 -2.28 11.72 -5.77
C ARG A 233 -3.70 11.69 -5.27
N LEU A 234 -4.50 10.80 -5.83
CA LEU A 234 -5.88 10.56 -5.44
C LEU A 234 -5.94 9.47 -4.37
N GLN A 235 -6.46 9.82 -3.19
CA GLN A 235 -6.77 8.85 -2.14
C GLN A 235 -8.18 8.27 -2.36
N VAL A 236 -8.30 7.23 -3.18
CA VAL A 236 -9.58 6.60 -3.53
C VAL A 236 -9.36 5.14 -3.94
N ASP A 237 -10.32 4.27 -3.63
CA ASP A 237 -10.32 2.90 -4.14
C ASP A 237 -10.73 2.91 -5.62
N ILE A 238 -10.03 2.11 -6.44
CA ILE A 238 -10.26 2.01 -7.89
C ILE A 238 -11.72 1.62 -8.16
N GLN A 239 -12.33 0.81 -7.29
CA GLN A 239 -13.74 0.42 -7.42
C GLN A 239 -14.71 1.62 -7.45
N HIS A 240 -14.30 2.79 -6.94
CA HIS A 240 -15.10 4.00 -6.84
C HIS A 240 -14.59 5.17 -7.69
N LEU A 241 -13.51 4.99 -8.44
CA LEU A 241 -12.88 6.08 -9.18
C LEU A 241 -13.54 6.29 -10.55
N CYS A 242 -14.06 7.49 -10.78
CA CYS A 242 -14.58 7.94 -12.07
C CYS A 242 -13.61 8.96 -12.69
N LEU A 243 -12.71 8.49 -13.58
CA LEU A 243 -11.70 9.35 -14.21
C LEU A 243 -12.31 10.50 -15.02
N SER A 244 -13.48 10.31 -15.63
CA SER A 244 -14.18 11.34 -16.42
C SER A 244 -14.66 12.53 -15.59
N LYS A 245 -14.74 12.38 -14.27
CA LYS A 245 -15.08 13.45 -13.32
C LYS A 245 -13.84 14.15 -12.74
N LEU A 246 -12.63 13.77 -13.15
CA LEU A 246 -11.43 14.52 -12.82
C LEU A 246 -11.34 15.74 -13.71
N LEU A 247 -11.27 16.91 -13.07
CA LEU A 247 -10.88 18.15 -13.72
C LEU A 247 -9.35 18.19 -13.73
N LEU A 248 -8.72 17.41 -14.62
CA LEU A 248 -7.31 17.61 -14.89
C LEU A 248 -7.17 18.91 -15.70
N GLY A 249 -6.25 19.78 -15.28
CA GLY A 249 -5.88 20.97 -16.06
C GLY A 249 -5.09 20.58 -17.30
N LEU A 250 -5.77 19.92 -18.25
CA LEU A 250 -5.29 19.64 -19.60
C LEU A 250 -5.51 20.86 -20.50
#